data_AF-A0A7S0SCU9-F1
#
_entry.id   AF-A0A7S0SCU9-F1
#
_cell.length_a   1.000
_cell.length_b   1.000
_cell.length_c   1.000
_cell.angle_alpha   90.00
_cell.angle_beta   90.00
_cell.angle_gamma   90.00
#
_symmetry.space_group_name_H-M   'P 1'
#
loop_
_entity.id
_entity.type
_entity.pdbx_description
1 polymer ?
#
loop_
_entity_poly.entity_id
_entity_poly.type
_entity_poly.pdbx_seq_one_letter_code
_entity_poly.pdbx_strand_id
1 'polypeptide(L)'
;DVTFMSVKEELGARIVHGVPFTVMKSTFQAHLCAALTSADQVDVIMEILRQNSKVARASHNIMAYRVHQSDGIWTQDHDDDGESAAGGRLLHLLQVTKATNVCVVVSRWFGGVHMGPDRFRQINNAARQLLERCGEIDGASSSKSKTANRKP
;
A
#
# COMPACT_ATOMS: atom_id res chain seq x y z
N ASP A 1 7.73 -17.49 -21.80
CA ASP A 1 7.71 -16.38 -22.77
C ASP A 1 8.62 -15.28 -22.23
N VAL A 2 9.53 -14.77 -23.08
CA VAL A 2 10.50 -13.71 -22.73
C VAL A 2 9.79 -12.41 -22.34
N THR A 3 8.66 -12.11 -22.99
CA THR A 3 7.87 -10.88 -22.74
C THR A 3 7.33 -10.85 -21.31
N PHE A 4 6.80 -11.98 -20.83
CA PHE A 4 6.28 -12.10 -19.47
C PHE A 4 7.40 -11.97 -18.42
N MET A 5 8.59 -12.50 -18.69
CA MET A 5 9.76 -12.34 -17.81
C MET A 5 10.21 -10.88 -17.74
N SER A 6 10.24 -10.17 -18.89
CA SER A 6 10.55 -8.73 -18.94
C SER A 6 9.58 -7.91 -18.08
N VAL A 7 8.27 -8.14 -18.22
CA VAL A 7 7.24 -7.43 -17.43
C VAL A 7 7.44 -7.68 -15.94
N LYS A 8 7.76 -8.92 -15.55
CA LYS A 8 7.99 -9.29 -14.16
C LYS A 8 9.23 -8.62 -13.57
N GLU A 9 10.32 -8.55 -14.32
CA GLU A 9 11.55 -7.85 -13.91
C GLU A 9 11.30 -6.35 -13.77
N GLU A 10 10.62 -5.72 -14.73
CA GLU A 10 10.27 -4.30 -14.70
C GLU A 10 9.34 -3.94 -13.53
N LEU A 11 8.32 -4.76 -13.27
CA LEU A 11 7.43 -4.56 -12.12
C LEU A 11 8.19 -4.78 -10.81
N GLY A 12 9.01 -5.84 -10.74
CA GLY A 12 9.81 -6.15 -9.57
C GLY A 12 10.77 -5.02 -9.18
N ALA A 13 11.42 -4.40 -10.16
CA ALA A 13 12.30 -3.26 -9.96
C ALA A 13 11.57 -2.00 -9.45
N ARG A 14 10.27 -1.88 -9.70
CA ARG A 14 9.42 -0.76 -9.23
C ARG A 14 8.81 -0.98 -7.86
N ILE A 15 8.89 -2.19 -7.30
CA ILE A 15 8.34 -2.45 -5.98
C ILE A 15 9.23 -1.80 -4.91
N VAL A 16 8.66 -0.87 -4.17
CA VAL A 16 9.30 -0.25 -3.01
C VAL A 16 8.71 -0.84 -1.73
N HIS A 17 9.57 -1.13 -0.75
CA HIS A 17 9.16 -1.67 0.54
C HIS A 17 9.23 -0.61 1.64
N GLY A 18 8.19 -0.54 2.46
CA GLY A 18 8.17 0.22 3.71
C GLY A 18 9.06 -0.43 4.77
N VAL A 19 9.42 0.36 5.79
CA VAL A 19 10.10 -0.17 6.98
C VAL A 19 9.07 -0.95 7.80
N PRO A 20 9.32 -2.23 8.13
CA PRO A 20 8.39 -3.00 8.96
C PRO A 20 8.36 -2.45 10.38
N PHE A 21 7.19 -2.45 11.01
CA PHE A 21 7.03 -2.04 12.41
C PHE A 21 6.08 -2.97 13.15
N THR A 22 6.24 -3.07 14.47
CA THR A 22 5.48 -3.99 15.32
C THR A 22 4.69 -3.22 16.37
N VAL A 23 3.39 -3.51 16.48
CA VAL A 23 2.48 -2.98 17.51
C VAL A 23 1.63 -4.13 18.03
N MET A 24 1.53 -4.28 19.35
CA MET A 24 0.79 -5.36 20.00
C MET A 24 1.14 -6.75 19.41
N LYS A 25 2.44 -7.02 19.23
CA LYS A 25 3.01 -8.23 18.60
C LYS A 25 2.66 -8.47 17.13
N SER A 26 1.74 -7.72 16.52
CA SER A 26 1.55 -7.75 15.08
C SER A 26 2.59 -6.90 14.38
N THR A 27 3.21 -7.45 13.33
CA THR A 27 4.14 -6.71 12.47
C THR A 27 3.44 -6.34 11.16
N PHE A 28 3.69 -5.14 10.66
CA PHE A 28 3.11 -4.61 9.44
C PHE A 28 4.22 -4.12 8.51
N GLN A 29 4.10 -4.39 7.22
CA GLN A 29 4.96 -3.85 6.19
C GLN A 29 4.13 -3.49 4.96
N ALA A 30 4.27 -2.27 4.47
CA ALA A 30 3.70 -1.86 3.20
C ALA A 30 4.66 -2.14 2.04
N HIS A 31 4.09 -2.46 0.88
CA HIS A 31 4.76 -2.63 -0.39
C HIS A 31 3.98 -1.79 -1.41
N LEU A 32 4.68 -1.07 -2.26
CA LEU A 32 4.09 -0.16 -3.25
C LEU A 32 4.71 -0.44 -4.62
N CYS A 33 3.88 -0.62 -5.63
CA CYS A 33 4.29 -0.51 -7.02
C CYS A 33 3.53 0.68 -7.64
N ALA A 34 4.26 1.61 -8.26
CA ALA A 34 3.71 2.79 -8.89
C ALA A 34 3.82 2.73 -10.43
N ALA A 35 3.19 3.69 -11.10
CA ALA A 35 3.09 3.76 -12.55
C ALA A 35 2.47 2.51 -13.19
N LEU A 36 1.42 1.97 -12.58
CA LEU A 36 0.62 0.90 -13.18
C LEU A 36 -0.06 1.39 -14.46
N THR A 37 -0.14 0.50 -15.45
CA THR A 37 -0.79 0.76 -16.75
C THR A 37 -1.99 -0.15 -16.99
N SER A 38 -2.10 -1.27 -16.29
CA SER A 38 -3.25 -2.18 -16.34
C SER A 38 -3.47 -2.86 -14.99
N ALA A 39 -4.71 -3.26 -14.71
CA ALA A 39 -5.05 -4.11 -13.57
C ALA A 39 -4.35 -5.48 -13.63
N ASP A 40 -4.03 -6.00 -14.83
CA ASP A 40 -3.35 -7.29 -14.99
C ASP A 40 -1.95 -7.32 -14.34
N GLN A 41 -1.33 -6.15 -14.15
CA GLN A 41 -0.04 -6.05 -13.47
C GLN A 41 -0.14 -6.39 -11.97
N VAL A 42 -1.33 -6.29 -11.37
CA VAL A 42 -1.56 -6.55 -9.94
C VAL A 42 -1.27 -8.00 -9.59
N ASP A 43 -1.72 -8.95 -10.41
CA ASP A 43 -1.45 -10.38 -10.20
C ASP A 43 0.04 -10.69 -10.28
N VAL A 44 0.75 -10.07 -11.23
CA VAL A 44 2.21 -10.22 -11.37
C VAL A 44 2.93 -9.63 -10.16
N ILE A 45 2.50 -8.46 -9.65
CA ILE A 45 3.04 -7.85 -8.43
C ILE A 45 2.84 -8.77 -7.23
N MET A 46 1.65 -9.35 -7.06
CA MET A 46 1.37 -10.30 -5.98
C MET A 46 2.21 -11.57 -6.10
N GLU A 47 2.43 -12.07 -7.31
CA GLU A 47 3.31 -13.21 -7.57
C GLU A 47 4.76 -12.88 -7.16
N ILE A 48 5.29 -11.74 -7.57
CA ILE A 48 6.65 -11.28 -7.20
C ILE A 48 6.78 -11.16 -5.68
N LEU A 49 5.83 -10.52 -5.01
CA LEU A 49 5.85 -10.36 -3.55
C LEU A 49 5.84 -11.72 -2.84
N ARG A 50 5.05 -12.69 -3.32
CA ARG A 50 4.98 -14.05 -2.76
C ARG A 50 6.22 -14.90 -3.03
N GLN A 51 7.15 -14.48 -3.89
CA GLN A 51 8.47 -15.13 -3.98
C GLN A 51 9.32 -14.86 -2.72
N ASN A 52 9.06 -13.75 -2.01
CA ASN A 52 9.65 -13.53 -0.71
C ASN A 52 8.94 -14.41 0.34
N SER A 53 9.68 -15.38 0.86
CA SER A 53 9.12 -16.38 1.76
C SER A 53 8.60 -15.82 3.11
N LYS A 54 8.98 -14.59 3.50
CA LYS A 54 8.39 -13.90 4.66
C LYS A 54 7.00 -13.34 4.32
N VAL A 55 6.87 -12.69 3.16
CA VAL A 55 5.61 -12.13 2.66
C VAL A 55 4.61 -13.24 2.34
N ALA A 56 5.05 -14.33 1.72
CA ALA A 56 4.22 -15.51 1.46
C ALA A 56 3.64 -16.16 2.72
N ARG A 57 4.31 -15.99 3.87
CA ARG A 57 3.88 -16.50 5.18
C ARG A 57 3.25 -15.43 6.07
N ALA A 58 3.00 -14.23 5.53
CA ALA A 58 2.19 -13.24 6.23
C ALA A 58 0.82 -13.83 6.54
N SER A 59 0.24 -13.44 7.68
CA SER A 59 -1.12 -13.84 8.04
C SER A 59 -2.12 -13.26 7.05
N HIS A 60 -1.85 -12.05 6.56
CA HIS A 60 -2.65 -11.34 5.56
C HIS A 60 -1.72 -10.51 4.67
N ASN A 61 -1.96 -10.49 3.36
CA ASN A 61 -1.35 -9.63 2.35
C ASN A 61 -2.45 -8.78 1.71
N ILE A 62 -2.89 -7.78 2.47
CA ILE A 62 -4.07 -6.96 2.16
C ILE A 62 -3.71 -6.03 1.00
N MET A 63 -4.51 -5.98 -0.05
CA MET A 63 -4.16 -5.26 -1.28
C MET A 63 -5.25 -4.26 -1.68
N ALA A 64 -4.84 -3.12 -2.22
CA ALA A 64 -5.71 -2.26 -3.01
C ALA A 64 -4.93 -1.61 -4.16
N TYR A 65 -5.60 -1.39 -5.28
CA TYR A 65 -5.00 -0.71 -6.43
C TYR A 65 -5.97 0.27 -7.10
N ARG A 66 -5.42 1.22 -7.84
CA ARG A 66 -6.17 2.13 -8.71
C ARG A 66 -5.36 2.43 -9.97
N VAL A 67 -5.93 2.17 -11.13
CA VAL A 67 -5.36 2.50 -12.45
C VAL A 67 -6.33 3.42 -13.17
N HIS A 68 -5.82 4.56 -13.66
CA HIS A 68 -6.54 5.51 -14.48
C HIS A 68 -6.13 5.31 -15.93
N GLN A 69 -7.07 4.82 -16.74
CA GLN A 69 -6.85 4.51 -18.14
C GLN A 69 -6.88 5.79 -19.00
N SER A 70 -6.34 5.69 -20.22
CA SER A 70 -6.26 6.81 -21.17
C SER A 70 -7.63 7.31 -21.64
N ASP A 71 -8.67 6.48 -21.54
CA ASP A 71 -10.06 6.82 -21.83
C ASP A 71 -10.79 7.53 -20.66
N GLY A 72 -10.09 7.77 -19.55
CA GLY A 72 -10.62 8.42 -18.36
C GLY A 72 -11.35 7.48 -17.39
N ILE A 73 -11.35 6.16 -17.66
CA ILE A 73 -11.98 5.17 -16.80
C ILE A 73 -11.02 4.75 -15.68
N TRP A 74 -11.57 4.58 -14.47
CA TRP A 74 -10.85 4.00 -13.34
C TRP A 74 -11.09 2.49 -13.28
N THR A 75 -10.02 1.71 -13.26
CA THR A 75 -10.04 0.31 -12.83
C THR A 75 -9.40 0.23 -11.45
N GLN A 76 -10.15 -0.23 -10.47
CA GLN A 76 -9.73 -0.25 -9.08
C GLN A 76 -10.43 -1.39 -8.35
N ASP A 77 -9.70 -2.06 -7.46
CA ASP A 77 -10.24 -3.12 -6.63
C ASP A 77 -9.40 -3.30 -5.36
N HIS A 78 -9.81 -4.22 -4.50
CA HIS A 78 -9.12 -4.57 -3.27
C HIS A 78 -9.31 -6.04 -2.89
N ASP A 79 -8.41 -6.54 -2.05
CA ASP A 79 -8.51 -7.84 -1.40
C ASP A 79 -8.16 -7.70 0.08
N ASP A 80 -9.01 -8.25 0.94
CA ASP A 80 -8.82 -8.28 2.39
C ASP A 80 -7.79 -9.35 2.81
N ASP A 81 -7.57 -10.38 2.00
CA ASP A 81 -6.79 -11.59 2.32
C ASP A 81 -7.12 -12.16 3.72
N GLY A 82 -8.42 -12.22 4.05
CA GLY A 82 -8.94 -12.69 5.34
C GLY A 82 -8.92 -11.65 6.48
N GLU A 83 -8.33 -10.48 6.30
CA GLU A 83 -8.42 -9.35 7.23
C GLU A 83 -9.66 -8.50 6.93
N SER A 84 -10.84 -8.99 7.32
CA SER A 84 -12.13 -8.41 6.90
C SER A 84 -12.19 -6.87 7.00
N ALA A 85 -12.63 -6.24 5.91
CA ALA A 85 -12.75 -4.80 5.66
C ALA A 85 -11.44 -4.01 5.54
N ALA A 86 -10.26 -4.64 5.57
CA ALA A 86 -8.99 -3.91 5.48
C ALA A 86 -8.67 -3.43 4.05
N GLY A 87 -8.90 -4.25 3.03
CA GLY A 87 -8.68 -3.93 1.63
C GLY A 87 -9.56 -2.77 1.18
N GLY A 88 -10.85 -2.78 1.53
CA GLY A 88 -11.76 -1.69 1.19
C GLY A 88 -11.35 -0.35 1.84
N ARG A 89 -10.77 -0.41 3.05
CA ARG A 89 -10.21 0.78 3.73
C ARG A 89 -8.93 1.27 3.08
N LEU A 90 -8.09 0.38 2.57
CA LEU A 90 -6.92 0.75 1.77
C LEU A 90 -7.35 1.40 0.45
N LEU A 91 -8.33 0.84 -0.26
CA LEU A 91 -8.86 1.45 -1.47
C LEU A 91 -9.43 2.83 -1.19
N HIS A 92 -10.20 2.98 -0.10
CA HIS A 92 -10.71 4.28 0.32
C HIS A 92 -9.59 5.27 0.62
N LEU A 93 -8.51 4.83 1.28
CA LEU A 93 -7.30 5.65 1.48
C LEU A 93 -6.77 6.17 0.13
N LEU A 94 -6.55 5.28 -0.85
CA LEU A 94 -6.06 5.66 -2.18
C LEU A 94 -6.98 6.66 -2.90
N GLN A 95 -8.29 6.53 -2.72
CA GLN A 95 -9.28 7.45 -3.28
C GLN A 95 -9.19 8.84 -2.65
N VAL A 96 -9.23 8.94 -1.31
CA VAL A 96 -9.24 10.24 -0.63
C VAL A 96 -7.90 10.97 -0.72
N THR A 97 -6.79 10.24 -0.88
CA THR A 97 -5.47 10.82 -1.11
C THR A 97 -5.17 11.06 -2.59
N LYS A 98 -6.11 10.73 -3.49
CA LYS A 98 -5.98 10.89 -4.94
C LYS A 98 -4.76 10.15 -5.53
N ALA A 99 -4.33 9.07 -4.89
CA ALA A 99 -3.29 8.20 -5.44
C ALA A 99 -3.75 7.62 -6.78
N THR A 100 -2.88 7.65 -7.79
CA THR A 100 -3.21 7.30 -9.17
C THR A 100 -2.16 6.34 -9.72
N ASN A 101 -2.59 5.29 -10.43
CA ASN A 101 -1.71 4.30 -11.06
C ASN A 101 -0.80 3.59 -10.06
N VAL A 102 -1.35 3.17 -8.92
CA VAL A 102 -0.62 2.49 -7.84
C VAL A 102 -1.29 1.18 -7.44
N CYS A 103 -0.48 0.23 -6.97
CA CYS A 103 -0.88 -0.93 -6.19
C CYS A 103 -0.15 -0.90 -4.85
N VAL A 104 -0.91 -1.02 -3.76
CA VAL A 104 -0.39 -1.10 -2.40
C VAL A 104 -0.78 -2.43 -1.79
N VAL A 105 0.20 -3.12 -1.21
CA VAL A 105 0.00 -4.33 -0.42
C VAL A 105 0.53 -4.07 0.98
N VAL A 106 -0.25 -4.42 2.01
CA VAL A 106 0.20 -4.39 3.40
C VAL A 106 0.22 -5.82 3.93
N SER A 107 1.42 -6.35 4.12
CA SER A 107 1.63 -7.61 4.81
C SER A 107 1.51 -7.42 6.31
N ARG A 108 0.65 -8.23 6.94
CA ARG A 108 0.50 -8.33 8.39
C ARG A 108 0.93 -9.72 8.86
N TRP A 109 1.82 -9.77 9.83
CA TRP A 109 2.14 -10.99 10.58
C TRP A 109 1.50 -10.91 11.97
N PHE A 110 0.50 -11.76 12.23
CA PHE A 110 -0.21 -11.79 13.51
C PHE A 110 0.66 -12.39 14.61
N GLY A 111 0.81 -11.67 15.73
CA GLY A 111 1.62 -12.11 16.86
C GLY A 111 0.83 -12.70 18.04
N GLY A 112 -0.42 -13.13 17.83
CA GLY A 112 -1.24 -13.77 18.86
C GLY A 112 -2.04 -12.83 19.76
N VAL A 113 -2.07 -11.52 19.49
CA VAL A 113 -2.84 -10.54 20.28
C VAL A 113 -3.85 -9.80 19.41
N HIS A 114 -5.13 -9.95 19.71
CA HIS A 114 -6.20 -9.28 18.98
C HIS A 114 -6.18 -7.76 19.24
N MET A 115 -5.96 -7.00 18.17
CA MET A 115 -5.89 -5.53 18.22
C MET A 115 -7.26 -4.85 18.04
N GLY A 116 -8.32 -5.62 17.78
CA GLY A 116 -9.63 -5.06 17.45
C GLY A 116 -9.54 -4.08 16.27
N PRO A 117 -10.33 -2.99 16.25
CA PRO A 117 -10.31 -2.00 15.17
C PRO A 117 -8.96 -1.28 14.96
N ASP A 118 -8.07 -1.29 15.95
CA ASP A 118 -6.80 -0.56 15.91
C ASP A 118 -5.90 -0.97 14.74
N ARG A 119 -5.93 -2.26 14.39
CA ARG A 119 -5.15 -2.82 13.28
C ARG A 119 -5.39 -2.10 11.95
N PHE A 120 -6.62 -1.67 11.68
CA PHE A 120 -6.96 -0.98 10.44
C PHE A 120 -6.25 0.37 10.34
N ARG A 121 -6.07 1.04 11.48
CA ARG A 121 -5.29 2.28 11.54
C ARG A 121 -3.82 2.00 11.23
N GLN A 122 -3.26 0.92 11.76
CA GLN A 122 -1.87 0.54 11.50
C GLN A 122 -1.65 0.18 10.01
N ILE A 123 -2.59 -0.57 9.42
CA ILE A 123 -2.59 -0.92 7.99
C ILE A 123 -2.60 0.34 7.12
N ASN A 124 -3.55 1.25 7.36
CA ASN A 124 -3.66 2.50 6.62
C ASN A 124 -2.44 3.41 6.84
N ASN A 125 -1.89 3.46 8.05
CA ASN A 125 -0.70 4.24 8.35
C ASN A 125 0.53 3.72 7.60
N ALA A 126 0.72 2.39 7.55
CA ALA A 126 1.82 1.78 6.80
C ALA A 126 1.75 2.15 5.32
N ALA A 127 0.57 2.03 4.71
CA ALA A 127 0.32 2.38 3.31
C ALA A 127 0.56 3.88 3.05
N ARG A 128 -0.05 4.76 3.87
CA ARG A 128 0.05 6.22 3.74
C ARG A 128 1.51 6.69 3.81
N GLN A 129 2.26 6.25 4.82
CA GLN A 129 3.66 6.65 4.99
C GLN A 129 4.51 6.28 3.78
N LEU A 130 4.27 5.10 3.20
CA LEU A 130 5.01 4.66 2.01
C LEU A 130 4.63 5.48 0.77
N LEU A 131 3.33 5.73 0.56
CA LEU A 131 2.85 6.57 -0.54
C LEU A 131 3.42 8.00 -0.46
N GLU A 132 3.40 8.62 0.72
CA GLU A 132 3.97 9.96 0.95
C GLU A 132 5.48 9.97 0.69
N ARG A 133 6.20 8.97 1.19
CA ARG A 133 7.66 8.86 0.99
C ARG A 133 8.05 8.69 -0.47
N CYS A 134 7.22 8.00 -1.26
CA CYS A 134 7.45 7.81 -2.69
C CYS A 134 6.90 8.96 -3.55
N GLY A 135 6.22 9.95 -2.95
CA GLY A 135 5.66 11.09 -3.67
C GLY A 135 4.38 10.77 -4.46
N GLU A 136 3.73 9.63 -4.19
CA GLU A 136 2.49 9.23 -4.88
C GLU A 136 1.25 9.94 -4.34
N ILE A 137 1.36 10.53 -3.15
CA ILE A 137 0.33 11.37 -2.54
C ILE A 137 0.99 12.57 -1.88
N ASP A 138 0.23 13.66 -1.77
CA ASP A 138 0.68 14.81 -0.99
C ASP A 138 0.83 14.39 0.48
N GLY A 139 2.04 14.61 1.02
CA GLY A 139 2.24 14.56 2.47
C GLY A 139 1.26 15.53 3.10
N ALA A 140 0.57 15.12 4.16
CA ALA A 140 -0.30 16.02 4.92
C ALA A 140 0.48 17.30 5.18
N SER A 141 0.10 18.38 4.50
CA SER A 141 0.76 19.68 4.60
C SER A 141 0.99 19.92 6.08
N SER A 142 2.24 20.00 6.51
CA SER A 142 2.54 20.55 7.82
C SER A 142 1.92 21.94 7.78
N SER A 143 0.75 22.07 8.38
CA SER A 143 0.16 23.36 8.65
C SER A 143 1.26 24.10 9.41
N LYS A 144 1.91 25.04 8.73
CA LYS A 144 2.85 25.96 9.36
C LYS A 144 2.07 26.57 10.50
N SER A 145 2.33 26.12 11.72
CA SER A 145 1.95 26.83 12.92
C SER A 145 2.54 28.24 12.75
N LYS A 146 1.68 29.21 12.46
CA LYS A 146 2.03 30.62 12.56
C LYS A 146 2.40 30.83 14.02
N THR A 147 3.70 30.81 14.31
CA THR A 147 4.24 31.40 15.53
C THR A 147 3.72 32.83 15.57
N ALA A 148 2.74 33.06 16.45
CA ALA A 148 2.29 34.38 16.80
C ALA A 148 3.48 35.09 17.44
N ASN A 149 4.18 35.89 16.64
CA ASN A 149 5.26 36.73 17.10
C ASN A 149 4.63 37.87 17.93
N ARG A 150 4.46 37.64 19.23
CA ARG A 150 4.24 38.73 20.19
C ARG A 150 5.61 39.27 20.58
N LYS A 151 5.89 40.50 20.18
CA LYS A 151 6.96 41.32 20.75
C LYS A 151 6.64 42.81 20.51
N PRO A 152 7.12 43.72 21.36
CA PRO A 152 7.50 43.59 22.77
C PRO A 152 6.35 43.96 23.72
#